data_AF-A0A9E6CPE4-F1
#
_entry.id   AF-A0A9E6CPE4-F1
#
_cell.length_a   1.000
_cell.length_b   1.000
_cell.length_c   1.000
_cell.angle_alpha   90.00
_cell.angle_beta   90.00
_cell.angle_gamma   90.00
#
_symmetry.space_group_name_H-M   'P 1'
#
loop_
_entity.id
_entity.type
_entity.pdbx_description
1 polymer ?
#
loop_
_entity_poly.entity_id
_entity_poly.type
_entity_poly.pdbx_seq_one_letter_code
_entity_poly.pdbx_strand_id
1 'polypeptide(L)'
;MLPTVFLRGDGLYLRPVEESDAEIVTRWINDPDSRRWLSRVLPINQVREREWIAGMYKATSYVVLGIVISDGDRQDELVYSLTAEEWRARRKV
;
A
#
# COMPACT_ATOMS: atom_id res chain seq x y z
N MET A 1 -4.11 1.34 18.97
CA MET A 1 -3.33 0.12 18.72
C MET A 1 -2.12 0.52 17.91
N LEU A 2 -0.91 0.08 18.25
CA LEU A 2 0.28 0.42 17.47
C LEU A 2 0.23 -0.34 16.13
N PRO A 3 0.64 0.28 15.01
CA PRO A 3 0.59 -0.35 13.70
C PRO A 3 1.57 -1.53 13.61
N THR A 4 1.17 -2.59 12.90
CA THR A 4 2.03 -3.75 12.61
C THR A 4 3.15 -3.35 11.66
N VAL A 5 4.38 -3.20 12.14
CA VAL A 5 5.52 -2.81 11.31
C VAL A 5 6.21 -4.04 10.72
N PHE A 6 6.37 -4.07 9.39
CA PHE A 6 7.10 -5.14 8.69
C PHE A 6 8.58 -4.81 8.53
N LEU A 7 8.91 -3.60 8.05
CA LEU A 7 10.29 -3.12 7.89
C LEU A 7 10.39 -1.70 8.40
N ARG A 8 11.49 -1.38 9.08
CA ARG A 8 11.78 -0.04 9.60
C ARG A 8 13.07 0.47 8.98
N GLY A 9 13.03 1.70 8.48
CA GLY A 9 14.21 2.45 8.04
C GLY A 9 14.37 3.73 8.85
N ASP A 10 15.29 4.57 8.40
CA ASP A 10 15.54 5.88 9.02
C ASP A 10 14.45 6.87 8.59
N GLY A 11 13.56 7.22 9.52
CA GLY A 11 12.49 8.20 9.30
C GLY A 11 11.24 7.67 8.60
N LEU A 12 11.19 6.39 8.21
CA LEU A 12 10.00 5.76 7.65
C LEU A 12 9.90 4.27 8.03
N TYR A 13 8.72 3.69 7.86
CA TYR A 13 8.51 2.27 7.99
C TYR A 13 7.49 1.74 6.97
N LEU A 14 7.59 0.46 6.66
CA LEU A 14 6.65 -0.28 5.84
C LEU A 14 5.75 -1.12 6.72
N ARG A 15 4.44 -1.05 6.47
CA ARG A 15 3.44 -1.90 7.12
C ARG A 15 2.45 -2.46 6.11
N PRO A 16 1.79 -3.59 6.42
CA PRO A 16 0.58 -3.97 5.71
C PRO A 16 -0.41 -2.80 5.67
N VAL A 17 -1.02 -2.61 4.51
CA VAL A 17 -2.21 -1.76 4.35
C VAL A 17 -3.38 -2.44 5.06
N GLU A 18 -4.12 -1.66 5.85
CA GLU A 18 -5.25 -2.09 6.67
C GLU A 18 -6.55 -1.46 6.12
N GLU A 19 -7.72 -2.01 6.48
CA GLU A 19 -9.01 -1.48 6.01
C GLU A 19 -9.26 -0.01 6.38
N SER A 20 -8.63 0.48 7.46
CA SER A 20 -8.66 1.90 7.84
C SER A 20 -8.02 2.82 6.80
N ASP A 21 -7.12 2.29 5.98
CA ASP A 21 -6.40 3.05 4.96
C ASP A 21 -7.25 3.25 3.68
N ALA A 22 -8.42 2.62 3.59
CA ALA A 22 -9.28 2.70 2.41
C ALA A 22 -9.58 4.15 2.00
N GLU A 23 -9.73 5.07 2.95
CA GLU A 23 -9.94 6.49 2.63
C GLU A 23 -8.75 7.11 1.88
N ILE A 24 -7.55 7.00 2.45
CA ILE A 24 -6.35 7.62 1.88
C ILE A 24 -5.96 6.94 0.56
N VAL A 25 -6.09 5.61 0.49
CA VAL A 25 -5.86 4.83 -0.74
C VAL A 25 -6.82 5.27 -1.86
N THR A 26 -8.11 5.42 -1.53
CA THR A 26 -9.12 5.88 -2.50
C THR A 26 -8.80 7.29 -3.00
N ARG A 27 -8.28 8.18 -2.16
CA ARG A 27 -7.89 9.53 -2.58
C ARG A 27 -6.76 9.47 -3.60
N TRP A 28 -5.68 8.75 -3.29
CA TRP A 28 -4.52 8.63 -4.17
C TRP A 28 -4.83 7.96 -5.51
N ILE A 29 -5.62 6.89 -5.50
CA ILE A 29 -5.90 6.14 -6.75
C ILE A 29 -6.78 6.90 -7.74
N ASN A 30 -7.54 7.88 -7.25
CA ASN A 30 -8.37 8.76 -8.06
C ASN A 30 -7.71 10.11 -8.34
N ASP A 31 -6.62 10.45 -7.66
CA ASP A 31 -5.86 11.67 -7.90
C ASP A 31 -5.38 11.71 -9.37
N PRO A 32 -5.66 12.77 -10.14
CA PRO A 32 -5.31 12.84 -11.56
C PRO A 32 -3.81 12.65 -11.86
N ASP A 33 -2.92 13.13 -10.97
CA ASP A 33 -1.48 13.03 -11.16
C ASP A 33 -0.96 11.61 -10.95
N SER A 34 -1.61 10.85 -10.06
CA SER A 34 -1.33 9.43 -9.84
C SER A 34 -2.00 8.55 -10.89
N ARG A 35 -3.29 8.81 -11.13
CA ARG A 35 -4.18 8.01 -11.98
C ARG A 35 -3.69 7.86 -13.41
N ARG A 36 -3.04 8.88 -13.98
CA ARG A 36 -2.49 8.83 -15.35
C ARG A 36 -1.44 7.73 -15.56
N TRP A 37 -0.83 7.24 -14.48
CA TRP A 37 0.18 6.18 -14.51
C TRP A 37 -0.36 4.81 -14.12
N LEU A 38 -1.63 4.72 -13.75
CA LEU A 38 -2.26 3.47 -13.34
C LEU A 38 -2.96 2.79 -14.53
N SER A 39 -2.98 1.45 -14.52
CA SER A 39 -3.72 0.66 -15.51
C SER A 39 -5.25 0.73 -15.31
N ARG A 40 -5.74 1.36 -14.24
CA ARG A 40 -7.17 1.47 -13.90
C ARG A 40 -7.84 2.63 -14.65
N VAL A 41 -8.83 2.29 -15.46
CA VAL A 41 -9.51 3.25 -16.37
C VAL A 41 -10.71 3.98 -15.73
N LEU A 42 -11.35 3.40 -14.71
CA LEU A 42 -12.56 3.97 -14.08
C LEU A 42 -12.28 4.49 -12.65
N PRO A 43 -12.99 5.54 -12.17
CA PRO A 43 -12.89 5.99 -10.79
C PRO A 43 -13.36 4.91 -9.82
N ILE A 44 -12.84 4.93 -8.60
CA ILE A 44 -13.13 3.92 -7.59
C ILE A 44 -13.61 4.62 -6.32
N ASN A 45 -14.71 4.14 -5.76
CA ASN A 45 -15.21 4.66 -4.49
C ASN A 45 -14.57 3.91 -3.31
N GLN A 46 -14.72 4.49 -2.12
CA GLN A 46 -14.12 3.94 -0.90
C GLN A 46 -14.67 2.55 -0.55
N VAL A 47 -15.92 2.25 -0.89
CA VAL A 47 -16.54 0.94 -0.63
C VAL A 47 -15.79 -0.15 -1.37
N ARG A 48 -15.57 0.01 -2.68
CA ARG A 48 -14.85 -0.96 -3.49
C ARG A 48 -13.38 -1.10 -3.09
N GLU A 49 -12.76 -0.01 -2.67
CA GLU A 49 -11.36 -0.05 -2.23
C GLU A 49 -11.22 -0.80 -0.90
N ARG A 50 -12.14 -0.59 0.05
CA ARG A 50 -12.20 -1.35 1.31
C ARG A 50 -12.39 -2.85 1.06
N GLU A 51 -13.30 -3.22 0.15
CA GLU A 51 -13.51 -4.62 -0.25
C GLU A 51 -12.24 -5.24 -0.84
N TRP A 52 -11.50 -4.50 -1.66
CA TRP A 52 -10.23 -4.95 -2.22
C TRP A 52 -9.18 -5.17 -1.12
N ILE A 53 -9.01 -4.21 -0.19
CA ILE A 53 -8.07 -4.32 0.93
C ILE A 53 -8.38 -5.54 1.82
N ALA A 54 -9.66 -5.74 2.18
CA ALA A 54 -10.08 -6.89 2.98
C ALA A 54 -9.82 -8.24 2.28
N GLY A 55 -9.72 -8.25 0.95
CA GLY A 55 -9.47 -9.44 0.14
C GLY A 55 -8.02 -9.68 -0.24
N MET A 56 -7.16 -8.65 -0.30
CA MET A 56 -5.91 -8.71 -1.05
C MET A 56 -4.87 -9.68 -0.46
N TYR A 57 -4.86 -9.91 0.85
CA TYR A 57 -3.93 -10.84 1.49
C TYR A 57 -4.38 -12.30 1.51
N LYS A 58 -5.54 -12.62 0.91
CA LYS A 58 -5.96 -14.02 0.72
C LYS A 58 -5.05 -14.75 -0.27
N ALA A 59 -4.46 -14.01 -1.21
CA ALA A 59 -3.45 -14.53 -2.12
C ALA A 59 -2.06 -14.40 -1.49
N THR A 60 -1.20 -15.40 -1.67
CA THR A 60 0.18 -15.43 -1.12
C THR A 60 1.26 -15.06 -2.15
N SER A 61 0.87 -14.65 -3.36
CA SER A 61 1.80 -14.38 -4.46
C SER A 61 2.47 -13.00 -4.36
N TYR A 62 1.85 -12.04 -3.70
CA TYR A 62 2.39 -10.70 -3.47
C TYR A 62 1.88 -10.14 -2.14
N VAL A 63 2.56 -9.11 -1.64
CA VAL A 63 2.10 -8.32 -0.48
C VAL A 63 2.07 -6.85 -0.88
N VAL A 64 1.06 -6.13 -0.40
CA VAL A 64 0.96 -4.68 -0.55
C VAL A 64 1.37 -4.04 0.77
N LEU A 65 2.26 -3.05 0.71
CA LEU A 65 2.77 -2.35 1.88
C LEU A 65 2.55 -0.84 1.71
N GLY A 66 2.08 -0.19 2.76
CA GLY A 66 2.07 1.27 2.85
C GLY A 66 3.41 1.79 3.35
N ILE A 67 3.89 2.90 2.80
CA ILE A 67 5.01 3.66 3.35
C ILE A 67 4.45 4.66 4.35
N VAL A 68 4.99 4.66 5.56
CA VAL A 68 4.61 5.61 6.61
C VAL A 68 5.85 6.39 7.03
N ILE A 69 5.76 7.72 7.02
CA ILE A 69 6.79 8.58 7.61
C ILE A 69 6.66 8.50 9.13
N SER A 70 7.78 8.20 9.79
CA SER A 70 7.83 7.97 11.24
C SER A 70 7.60 9.24 12.05
N ASP A 71 7.70 10.42 11.43
CA ASP A 71 7.40 11.70 12.04
C ASP A 71 5.88 11.96 12.00
N GLY A 72 5.20 11.62 13.10
CA GLY A 72 3.76 11.83 13.27
C GLY A 72 2.85 10.77 12.62
N ASP A 73 3.37 9.58 12.27
CA ASP A 73 2.62 8.45 11.69
C ASP A 73 1.81 8.82 10.43
N ARG A 74 2.36 9.70 9.59
CA ARG A 74 1.71 10.13 8.35
C ARG A 74 2.01 9.13 7.22
N GLN A 75 0.96 8.55 6.64
CA GLN A 75 1.08 7.85 5.37
C GLN A 75 1.13 8.87 4.23
N ASP A 76 2.26 8.96 3.54
CA ASP A 76 2.42 9.88 2.42
C ASP A 76 2.29 9.18 1.06
N GLU A 77 2.74 7.92 0.90
CA GLU A 77 2.68 7.21 -0.39
C GLU A 77 2.42 5.69 -0.27
N LEU A 78 1.71 5.13 -1.24
CA LEU A 78 1.50 3.69 -1.39
C LEU A 78 2.50 3.11 -2.38
N VAL A 79 3.16 2.00 -2.02
CA VAL A 79 3.86 1.17 -3.01
C VAL A 79 2.92 0.07 -3.45
N TYR A 80 2.60 0.07 -4.74
CA TYR A 80 1.93 -1.06 -5.35
C TYR A 80 2.92 -2.22 -5.50
N SER A 81 2.62 -3.30 -4.76
CA SER A 81 3.16 -4.66 -4.79
C SER A 81 4.67 -4.85 -4.98
N LEU A 82 5.32 -5.47 -4.00
CA LEU A 82 6.45 -6.35 -4.26
C LEU A 82 5.91 -7.76 -4.46
N THR A 83 6.15 -8.36 -5.61
CA THR A 83 5.95 -9.80 -5.78
C THR A 83 6.94 -10.56 -4.90
N ALA A 84 6.57 -11.76 -4.47
CA ALA A 84 7.49 -12.62 -3.70
C ALA A 84 8.79 -12.93 -4.48
N GLU A 85 8.72 -12.88 -5.81
CA GLU A 85 9.87 -13.07 -6.71
C GLU A 85 10.81 -11.87 -6.72
N GLU A 86 10.28 -10.66 -6.88
CA GLU A 86 11.07 -9.41 -6.80
C GLU A 86 11.74 -9.24 -5.43
N TRP A 87 11.05 -9.63 -4.35
CA TRP A 87 11.63 -9.62 -3.01
C TRP A 87 12.82 -10.59 -2.89
N ARG A 88 12.70 -11.82 -3.39
CA ARG A 88 13.79 -12.81 -3.36
C ARG A 88 14.99 -12.37 -4.18
N ALA A 89 14.77 -11.70 -5.31
CA ALA A 89 15.84 -11.17 -6.15
C ALA A 89 16.69 -10.09 -5.43
N ARG A 90 16.05 -9.24 -4.61
CA ARG A 90 16.73 -8.16 -3.87
C ARG A 90 17.53 -8.63 -2.65
N ARG A 91 17.32 -9.85 -2.15
CA ARG A 91 18.08 -10.45 -1.03
C ARG A 91 19.47 -10.99 -1.40
N LYS A 92 19.87 -10.93 -2.68
CA LYS A 92 21.17 -11.42 -3.17
C LYS A 92 22.24 -10.32 -3.32
N VAL A 93 22.01 -9.13 -2.79
CA VAL A 93 23.01 -8.04 -2.73
C VAL A 93 23.42 -7.84 -1.28
#